data_AF-A0A3A0DMD0-F1
#
_entry.id   AF-A0A3A0DMD0-F1
#
_cell.length_a   1.000
_cell.length_b   1.000
_cell.length_c   1.000
_cell.angle_alpha   90.00
_cell.angle_beta   90.00
_cell.angle_gamma   90.00
#
_symmetry.space_group_name_H-M   'P 1'
#
loop_
_entity.id
_entity.type
_entity.pdbx_description
1 polymer ?
#
loop_
_entity_poly.entity_id
_entity_poly.type
_entity_poly.pdbx_seq_one_letter_code
_entity_poly.pdbx_strand_id
1 'polypeptide(L)'
;MLRIIEKNQPIFLPRCRFARRPFDYLAEAHARACGDLSRKQGKEHKMSTNWTIKTAAIVLALASGVGQSRGEDAKSSPSPEEIAKAMAEFAKPGPEHKRLDALAGKWTYTGKCWMIPGEPPIEMKGTVERKWILNGLFLEERMSGTGFADGSPFESFGLLGYDMHAKKYTWTFACNMGPVASNGVGRVDASGKLVFESTCYCPLEQKEITARDELRFEGKDKVVMESYKMDNGKPVKMMEIVAARQK
;
A
#
# COMPACT_ATOMS: atom_id res chain seq x y z
N MET A 1 21.52 -13.69 74.03
CA MET A 1 20.80 -12.40 74.07
C MET A 1 20.26 -12.15 72.66
N LEU A 2 19.01 -12.49 72.30
CA LEU A 2 17.75 -11.80 72.61
C LEU A 2 17.77 -10.31 72.18
N ARG A 3 17.24 -9.97 70.98
CA ARG A 3 15.88 -9.42 70.81
C ARG A 3 15.57 -9.02 69.36
N ILE A 4 14.37 -9.42 68.96
CA ILE A 4 13.54 -9.04 67.81
C ILE A 4 13.01 -7.62 68.02
N ILE A 5 12.91 -6.82 66.96
CA ILE A 5 11.84 -5.80 66.81
C ILE A 5 11.31 -5.83 65.37
N GLU A 6 10.07 -6.32 65.25
CA GLU A 6 9.15 -6.09 64.14
C GLU A 6 8.75 -4.62 64.04
N LYS A 7 8.61 -4.07 62.83
CA LYS A 7 7.51 -3.17 62.50
C LYS A 7 6.93 -3.50 61.12
N ASN A 8 5.69 -3.91 61.21
CA ASN A 8 4.71 -4.28 60.20
C ASN A 8 4.01 -3.03 59.64
N GLN A 9 3.34 -3.14 58.47
CA GLN A 9 2.29 -2.28 57.87
C GLN A 9 2.59 -1.60 56.50
N PRO A 10 1.56 -1.45 55.62
CA PRO A 10 1.56 -2.08 54.29
C PRO A 10 1.49 -1.08 53.12
N ILE A 11 1.94 -1.52 51.94
CA ILE A 11 1.77 -0.78 50.69
C ILE A 11 0.43 -1.16 50.06
N PHE A 12 -0.47 -0.19 50.05
CA PHE A 12 -1.80 -0.20 49.45
C PHE A 12 -1.70 -0.41 47.92
N LEU A 13 -2.25 -1.52 47.40
CA LEU A 13 -2.56 -1.67 45.98
C LEU A 13 -3.95 -1.09 45.71
N PRO A 14 -4.11 -0.06 44.87
CA PRO A 14 -5.44 0.38 44.47
C PRO A 14 -6.07 -0.62 43.50
N ARG A 15 -7.26 -1.09 43.90
CA ARG A 15 -8.21 -1.92 43.15
C ARG A 15 -8.44 -1.40 41.72
N CYS A 16 -8.45 -2.34 40.77
CA CYS A 16 -9.05 -2.18 39.46
C CYS A 16 -10.53 -1.75 39.57
N ARG A 17 -10.90 -0.67 38.87
CA ARG A 17 -12.28 -0.39 38.48
C ARG A 17 -12.44 -0.77 37.00
N PHE A 18 -13.36 -1.68 36.74
CA PHE A 18 -13.71 -2.16 35.42
C PHE A 18 -14.36 -1.07 34.53
N ALA A 19 -14.15 -1.26 33.23
CA ALA A 19 -15.03 -0.90 32.09
C ALA A 19 -14.94 0.51 31.48
N ARG A 20 -14.18 0.62 30.38
CA ARG A 20 -14.68 1.18 29.10
C ARG A 20 -14.27 0.23 27.97
N ARG A 21 -15.20 -0.06 27.05
CA ARG A 21 -15.00 -1.00 25.93
C ARG A 21 -14.18 -0.34 24.82
N PRO A 22 -13.40 -1.09 24.02
CA PRO A 22 -12.55 -0.54 22.97
C PRO A 22 -13.30 0.07 21.75
N PHE A 23 -14.64 0.05 21.73
CA PHE A 23 -15.43 0.48 20.57
C PHE A 23 -15.69 2.00 20.50
N ASP A 24 -15.54 2.72 21.61
CA ASP A 24 -15.85 4.16 21.67
C ASP A 24 -14.73 5.05 21.10
N TYR A 25 -13.54 4.50 20.85
CA TYR A 25 -12.39 5.26 20.29
C TYR A 25 -12.49 5.49 18.76
N LEU A 26 -13.21 4.63 18.03
CA LEU A 26 -13.30 4.71 16.56
C LEU A 26 -14.23 5.82 16.06
N ALA A 27 -15.26 6.17 16.84
CA ALA A 27 -16.22 7.21 16.46
C ALA A 27 -15.65 8.64 16.61
N GLU A 28 -14.84 8.91 17.65
CA GLU A 28 -14.25 10.24 17.86
C GLU A 28 -13.05 10.53 16.92
N ALA A 29 -12.33 9.50 16.48
CA ALA A 29 -11.20 9.65 15.56
C ALA A 29 -11.65 10.04 14.13
N HIS A 30 -12.79 9.51 13.65
CA HIS A 30 -13.34 9.86 12.33
C HIS A 30 -13.89 11.29 12.26
N ALA A 31 -14.48 11.82 13.34
CA ALA A 31 -15.01 13.18 13.37
C ALA A 31 -13.91 14.26 13.29
N ARG A 32 -12.73 14.01 13.87
CA ARG A 32 -11.60 14.95 13.84
C ARG A 32 -10.86 14.94 12.50
N ALA A 33 -10.74 13.79 11.84
CA ALA A 33 -10.08 13.69 10.53
C ALA A 33 -10.89 14.37 9.40
N CYS A 34 -12.23 14.37 9.49
CA CYS A 34 -13.10 14.99 8.48
C CYS A 34 -13.13 16.53 8.58
N GLY A 35 -13.05 17.08 9.81
CA GLY A 35 -13.02 18.53 10.05
C GLY A 35 -11.73 19.22 9.58
N ASP A 36 -10.58 18.54 9.70
CA ASP A 36 -9.28 19.12 9.32
C ASP A 36 -9.01 19.11 7.82
N LEU A 37 -9.62 18.20 7.05
CA LEU A 37 -9.50 18.16 5.59
C LEU A 37 -10.32 19.28 4.91
N SER A 38 -11.49 19.62 5.47
CA SER A 38 -12.32 20.75 5.01
C SER A 38 -11.60 22.10 5.19
N ARG A 39 -10.78 22.24 6.25
CA ARG A 39 -10.03 23.48 6.54
C ARG A 39 -8.82 23.70 5.63
N LYS A 40 -8.24 22.63 5.04
CA LYS A 40 -7.03 22.73 4.19
C LYS A 40 -7.31 23.05 2.73
N GLN A 41 -8.55 22.90 2.24
CA GLN A 41 -8.92 23.27 0.85
C GLN A 41 -9.36 24.74 0.68
N GLY A 42 -9.46 25.52 1.77
CA GLY A 42 -9.89 26.93 1.75
C GLY A 42 -8.78 27.99 1.65
N LYS A 43 -7.52 27.60 1.41
CA LYS A 43 -6.38 28.53 1.40
C LYS A 43 -5.44 28.32 0.21
N GLU A 44 -5.96 28.40 -1.00
CA GLU A 44 -5.12 28.66 -2.18
C GLU A 44 -5.99 29.16 -3.34
N HIS A 45 -6.41 30.42 -3.29
CA HIS A 45 -6.70 31.26 -4.46
C HIS A 45 -7.01 32.69 -3.97
N LYS A 46 -5.96 33.48 -3.74
CA LYS A 46 -6.07 34.93 -3.60
C LYS A 46 -5.42 35.54 -4.84
N MET A 47 -6.19 35.60 -5.94
CA MET A 47 -5.79 36.36 -7.12
C MET A 47 -5.65 37.84 -6.72
N SER A 48 -4.49 38.42 -7.00
CA SER A 48 -4.22 39.84 -6.84
C SER A 48 -4.86 40.60 -8.00
N THR A 49 -6.02 41.20 -7.77
CA THR A 49 -6.69 42.09 -8.73
C THR A 49 -6.40 43.54 -8.33
N ASN A 50 -5.44 44.17 -9.01
CA ASN A 50 -5.31 45.63 -9.04
C ASN A 50 -5.52 46.09 -10.49
N TRP A 51 -6.76 46.42 -10.85
CA TRP A 51 -7.03 47.22 -12.04
C TRP A 51 -8.09 48.27 -11.72
N THR A 52 -7.75 49.50 -12.05
CA THR A 52 -8.35 50.77 -11.67
C THR A 52 -9.74 50.98 -12.27
N ILE A 53 -10.67 51.45 -11.44
CA ILE A 53 -12.03 51.83 -11.80
C ILE A 53 -12.01 53.07 -12.72
N LYS A 54 -12.61 52.96 -13.91
CA LYS A 54 -13.17 54.12 -14.62
C LYS A 54 -14.61 53.82 -15.02
N THR A 55 -15.49 54.66 -14.49
CA THR A 55 -16.94 54.75 -14.69
C THR A 55 -17.30 55.20 -16.11
N ALA A 56 -18.33 54.58 -16.69
CA ALA A 56 -19.23 55.21 -17.66
C ALA A 56 -20.57 54.47 -17.69
N ALA A 57 -21.65 55.24 -17.55
CA ALA A 57 -23.03 54.83 -17.35
C ALA A 57 -23.65 54.11 -18.56
N ILE A 58 -24.48 53.09 -18.30
CA ILE A 58 -25.52 52.64 -19.24
C ILE A 58 -26.82 52.38 -18.46
N VAL A 59 -27.88 52.85 -19.10
CA VAL A 59 -29.26 53.13 -18.66
C VAL A 59 -30.05 51.89 -18.25
N LEU A 60 -30.88 52.08 -17.23
CA LEU A 60 -31.94 51.21 -16.76
C LEU A 60 -33.03 51.05 -17.84
N ALA A 61 -33.32 49.83 -18.30
CA ALA A 61 -34.57 49.50 -18.96
C ALA A 61 -35.08 48.14 -18.44
N LEU A 62 -36.22 48.22 -17.75
CA LEU A 62 -36.97 47.11 -17.17
C LEU A 62 -37.63 46.27 -18.26
N ALA A 63 -37.48 44.95 -18.19
CA ALA A 63 -38.42 44.00 -18.76
C ALA A 63 -38.49 42.76 -17.87
N SER A 64 -39.59 42.63 -17.14
CA SER A 64 -39.94 41.47 -16.33
C SER A 64 -40.17 40.25 -17.22
N GLY A 65 -39.25 39.28 -17.16
CA GLY A 65 -39.41 37.94 -17.69
C GLY A 65 -39.43 36.92 -16.56
N VAL A 66 -40.62 36.48 -16.17
CA VAL A 66 -40.84 35.31 -15.32
C VAL A 66 -40.33 34.06 -16.06
N GLY A 67 -39.61 33.20 -15.35
CA GLY A 67 -39.46 31.79 -15.72
C GLY A 67 -38.12 31.40 -16.32
N GLN A 68 -37.20 30.96 -15.46
CA GLN A 68 -36.56 29.63 -15.51
C GLN A 68 -35.44 29.62 -14.47
N SER A 69 -35.78 29.21 -13.24
CA SER A 69 -34.82 28.50 -12.41
C SER A 69 -34.43 27.26 -13.21
N ARG A 70 -33.31 27.34 -13.91
CA ARG A 70 -32.62 26.16 -14.43
C ARG A 70 -32.21 25.39 -13.19
N GLY A 71 -33.07 24.46 -12.77
CA GLY A 71 -32.71 23.45 -11.80
C GLY A 71 -31.46 22.78 -12.36
N GLU A 72 -30.33 23.04 -11.73
CA GLU A 72 -29.25 22.07 -11.74
C GLU A 72 -29.90 20.77 -11.28
N ASP A 73 -29.87 19.76 -12.15
CA ASP A 73 -30.20 18.39 -11.82
C ASP A 73 -29.37 18.00 -10.60
N ALA A 74 -29.95 18.22 -9.41
CA ALA A 74 -29.47 17.68 -8.17
C ALA A 74 -29.64 16.17 -8.30
N LYS A 75 -28.57 15.49 -8.74
CA LYS A 75 -28.49 14.04 -8.63
C LYS A 75 -28.81 13.68 -7.19
N SER A 76 -29.98 13.09 -6.97
CA SER A 76 -30.40 12.56 -5.68
C SER A 76 -29.27 11.70 -5.12
N SER A 77 -28.93 11.91 -3.85
CA SER A 77 -27.93 11.09 -3.16
C SER A 77 -28.34 9.61 -3.23
N PRO A 78 -27.39 8.69 -3.45
CA PRO A 78 -27.69 7.27 -3.59
C PRO A 78 -28.32 6.71 -2.30
N SER A 79 -29.27 5.80 -2.45
CA SER A 79 -29.90 5.09 -1.34
C SER A 79 -28.90 4.16 -0.63
N PRO A 80 -29.14 3.80 0.65
CA PRO A 80 -28.31 2.83 1.36
C PRO A 80 -28.17 1.48 0.63
N GLU A 81 -29.22 1.03 -0.06
CA GLU A 81 -29.21 -0.22 -0.83
C GLU A 81 -28.29 -0.13 -2.06
N GLU A 82 -28.34 0.99 -2.78
CA GLU A 82 -27.45 1.24 -3.92
C GLU A 82 -25.98 1.30 -3.51
N ILE A 83 -25.68 1.98 -2.39
CA ILE A 83 -24.32 2.01 -1.82
C ILE A 83 -23.86 0.60 -1.45
N ALA A 84 -24.68 -0.17 -0.72
CA ALA A 84 -24.34 -1.53 -0.31
C ALA A 84 -24.09 -2.44 -1.51
N LYS A 85 -24.93 -2.37 -2.55
CA LYS A 85 -24.77 -3.14 -3.79
C LYS A 85 -23.50 -2.75 -4.53
N ALA A 86 -23.20 -1.46 -4.65
CA ALA A 86 -21.99 -0.98 -5.31
C ALA A 86 -20.71 -1.45 -4.58
N MET A 87 -20.69 -1.37 -3.24
CA MET A 87 -19.57 -1.85 -2.43
C MET A 87 -19.40 -3.37 -2.52
N ALA A 88 -20.51 -4.12 -2.49
CA ALA A 88 -20.48 -5.57 -2.62
C ALA A 88 -19.99 -6.03 -3.99
N GLU A 89 -20.37 -5.33 -5.07
CA GLU A 89 -19.88 -5.61 -6.42
C GLU A 89 -18.39 -5.26 -6.56
N PHE A 90 -17.97 -4.12 -6.02
CA PHE A 90 -16.56 -3.68 -6.05
C PHE A 90 -15.64 -4.62 -5.25
N ALA A 91 -16.15 -5.29 -4.22
CA ALA A 91 -15.38 -6.21 -3.38
C ALA A 91 -15.30 -7.65 -3.95
N LYS A 92 -15.76 -7.91 -5.18
CA LYS A 92 -15.68 -9.24 -5.81
C LYS A 92 -14.33 -9.44 -6.52
N PRO A 93 -13.60 -10.54 -6.25
CA PRO A 93 -12.41 -10.90 -7.02
C PRO A 93 -12.74 -11.09 -8.52
N GLY A 94 -12.00 -10.38 -9.38
CA GLY A 94 -12.14 -10.44 -10.83
C GLY A 94 -11.12 -11.38 -11.52
N PRO A 95 -11.11 -11.46 -12.87
CA PRO A 95 -10.16 -12.26 -13.64
C PRO A 95 -8.68 -11.97 -13.33
N GLU A 96 -8.35 -10.72 -13.02
CA GLU A 96 -6.99 -10.30 -12.65
C GLU A 96 -6.53 -10.92 -11.32
N HIS A 97 -7.46 -11.18 -10.39
CA HIS A 97 -7.13 -11.89 -9.15
C HIS A 97 -6.82 -13.36 -9.46
N LYS A 98 -7.59 -14.01 -10.34
CA LYS A 98 -7.35 -15.40 -10.75
C LYS A 98 -5.98 -15.60 -11.39
N ARG A 99 -5.42 -14.58 -12.04
CA ARG A 99 -4.05 -14.65 -12.58
C ARG A 99 -3.01 -14.91 -11.49
N LEU A 100 -3.27 -14.39 -10.29
CA LEU A 100 -2.39 -14.55 -9.14
C LEU A 100 -2.56 -15.91 -8.44
N ASP A 101 -3.57 -16.72 -8.78
CA ASP A 101 -3.76 -18.07 -8.20
C ASP A 101 -2.53 -18.95 -8.39
N ALA A 102 -1.80 -18.77 -9.50
CA ALA A 102 -0.57 -19.48 -9.76
C ALA A 102 0.52 -19.21 -8.71
N LEU A 103 0.49 -18.08 -8.01
CA LEU A 103 1.43 -17.73 -6.93
C LEU A 103 1.03 -18.31 -5.58
N ALA A 104 -0.26 -18.58 -5.34
CA ALA A 104 -0.74 -19.09 -4.06
C ALA A 104 -0.11 -20.45 -3.71
N GLY A 105 0.23 -20.64 -2.44
CA GLY A 105 0.85 -21.86 -1.92
C GLY A 105 2.24 -21.64 -1.33
N LYS A 106 2.93 -22.75 -1.07
CA LYS A 106 4.28 -22.78 -0.50
C LYS A 106 5.31 -23.09 -1.57
N TRP A 107 6.44 -22.39 -1.49
CA TRP A 107 7.51 -22.48 -2.46
C TRP A 107 8.86 -22.50 -1.73
N THR A 108 9.81 -23.17 -2.34
CA THR A 108 11.23 -23.05 -2.01
C THR A 108 11.88 -22.19 -3.09
N TYR A 109 12.72 -21.24 -2.70
CA TYR A 109 13.42 -20.40 -3.66
C TYR A 109 14.93 -20.46 -3.51
N THR A 110 15.61 -20.22 -4.61
CA THR A 110 17.03 -19.87 -4.69
C THR A 110 17.14 -18.56 -5.44
N GLY A 111 18.04 -17.68 -5.01
CA GLY A 111 18.22 -16.39 -5.65
C GLY A 111 19.68 -15.95 -5.70
N LYS A 112 19.91 -14.94 -6.52
CA LYS A 112 21.19 -14.27 -6.72
C LYS A 112 20.95 -12.77 -6.59
N CYS A 113 21.76 -12.10 -5.78
CA CYS A 113 21.73 -10.65 -5.61
C CYS A 113 23.08 -10.05 -6.03
N TRP A 114 23.05 -9.11 -6.96
CA TRP A 114 24.22 -8.36 -7.41
C TRP A 114 24.21 -6.99 -6.75
N MET A 115 24.95 -6.86 -5.65
CA MET A 115 25.04 -5.59 -4.90
C MET A 115 26.07 -4.63 -5.50
N ILE A 116 27.17 -5.17 -6.03
CA ILE A 116 28.29 -4.42 -6.59
C ILE A 116 28.44 -4.85 -8.06
N PRO A 117 28.39 -3.90 -9.03
CA PRO A 117 28.63 -4.22 -10.43
C PRO A 117 30.00 -4.87 -10.64
N GLY A 118 30.03 -6.02 -11.31
CA GLY A 118 31.26 -6.75 -11.62
C GLY A 118 31.71 -7.78 -10.57
N GLU A 119 31.12 -7.78 -9.38
CA GLU A 119 31.38 -8.79 -8.35
C GLU A 119 30.47 -10.02 -8.51
N PRO A 120 30.88 -11.20 -7.99
CA PRO A 120 30.02 -12.37 -7.93
C PRO A 120 28.74 -12.09 -7.13
N PRO A 121 27.59 -12.69 -7.52
CA PRO A 121 26.35 -12.50 -6.79
C PRO A 121 26.42 -13.17 -5.41
N ILE A 122 25.70 -12.56 -4.47
CA ILE A 122 25.39 -13.18 -3.20
C ILE A 122 24.25 -14.17 -3.43
N GLU A 123 24.46 -15.43 -3.04
CA GLU A 123 23.44 -16.47 -3.15
C GLU A 123 22.51 -16.50 -1.94
N MET A 124 21.20 -16.56 -2.21
CA MET A 124 20.16 -16.67 -1.19
C MET A 124 19.31 -17.92 -1.41
N LYS A 125 18.78 -18.46 -0.32
CA LYS A 125 17.81 -19.55 -0.38
C LYS A 125 16.83 -19.46 0.77
N GLY A 126 15.62 -19.97 0.54
CA GLY A 126 14.60 -19.96 1.58
C GLY A 126 13.25 -20.45 1.08
N THR A 127 12.20 -19.97 1.75
CA THR A 127 10.82 -20.31 1.44
C THR A 127 9.97 -19.07 1.27
N VAL A 128 8.96 -19.15 0.41
CA VAL A 128 7.90 -18.16 0.31
C VAL A 128 6.54 -18.85 0.41
N GLU A 129 5.69 -18.33 1.30
CA GLU A 129 4.30 -18.76 1.44
C GLU A 129 3.39 -17.61 1.01
N ARG A 130 2.44 -17.92 0.12
CA ARG A 130 1.44 -16.96 -0.35
C ARG A 130 0.05 -17.46 -0.08
N LYS A 131 -0.77 -16.66 0.60
CA LYS A 131 -2.14 -17.01 1.00
C LYS A 131 -3.11 -15.92 0.59
N TRP A 132 -4.24 -16.32 0.03
CA TRP A 132 -5.36 -15.41 -0.18
C TRP A 132 -5.93 -14.98 1.17
N ILE A 133 -6.03 -13.67 1.38
CA ILE A 133 -6.65 -13.02 2.54
C ILE A 133 -7.72 -12.03 2.07
N LEU A 134 -8.48 -11.47 3.02
CA LEU A 134 -9.48 -10.43 2.74
C LEU A 134 -10.46 -10.85 1.64
N ASN A 135 -11.06 -12.04 1.77
CA ASN A 135 -12.01 -12.61 0.82
C ASN A 135 -11.45 -12.83 -0.60
N GLY A 136 -10.14 -13.06 -0.72
CA GLY A 136 -9.50 -13.33 -2.02
C GLY A 136 -9.14 -12.08 -2.80
N LEU A 137 -9.03 -10.92 -2.13
CA LEU A 137 -8.65 -9.65 -2.75
C LEU A 137 -7.13 -9.42 -2.73
N PHE A 138 -6.44 -9.97 -1.74
CA PHE A 138 -4.99 -9.82 -1.60
C PHE A 138 -4.32 -11.16 -1.30
N LEU A 139 -3.17 -11.39 -1.91
CA LEU A 139 -2.21 -12.38 -1.49
C LEU A 139 -1.31 -11.77 -0.41
N GLU A 140 -1.38 -12.34 0.79
CA GLU A 140 -0.36 -12.18 1.82
C GLU A 140 0.85 -13.02 1.42
N GLU A 141 2.01 -12.39 1.31
CA GLU A 141 3.29 -13.04 1.03
C GLU A 141 4.16 -12.99 2.28
N ARG A 142 4.67 -14.14 2.72
CA ARG A 142 5.73 -14.25 3.73
C ARG A 142 6.93 -14.94 3.12
N MET A 143 8.07 -14.26 3.09
CA MET A 143 9.33 -14.84 2.67
C MET A 143 10.27 -14.97 3.87
N SER A 144 10.96 -16.10 3.96
CA SER A 144 12.05 -16.31 4.91
C SER A 144 13.22 -16.94 4.19
N GLY A 145 14.44 -16.72 4.67
CA GLY A 145 15.62 -17.33 4.07
C GLY A 145 16.92 -16.95 4.74
N THR A 146 18.00 -17.32 4.08
CA THR A 146 19.38 -17.04 4.49
C THR A 146 20.18 -16.63 3.27
N GLY A 147 21.28 -15.89 3.49
CA GLY A 147 22.27 -15.60 2.45
C GLY A 147 22.16 -14.22 1.82
N PHE A 148 21.53 -13.23 2.45
CA PHE A 148 21.59 -11.85 1.95
C PHE A 148 22.91 -11.14 2.30
N ALA A 149 23.53 -11.53 3.43
CA ALA A 149 24.33 -10.71 4.35
C ALA A 149 25.72 -11.20 4.82
N ASP A 150 26.12 -12.47 4.67
CA ASP A 150 27.05 -13.22 5.60
C ASP A 150 26.42 -14.53 6.14
N GLY A 151 25.25 -14.90 5.63
CA GLY A 151 24.43 -15.98 6.17
C GLY A 151 23.33 -15.50 7.13
N SER A 152 23.22 -14.19 7.37
CA SER A 152 22.14 -13.58 8.16
C SER A 152 20.75 -14.00 7.70
N PRO A 153 19.80 -14.15 8.66
CA PRO A 153 18.41 -14.47 8.35
C PRO A 153 17.74 -13.31 7.62
N PHE A 154 16.95 -13.65 6.61
CA PHE A 154 16.12 -12.72 5.86
C PHE A 154 14.65 -13.04 6.13
N GLU A 155 13.85 -12.00 6.36
CA GLU A 155 12.40 -12.09 6.48
C GLU A 155 11.74 -10.93 5.74
N SER A 156 10.69 -11.22 4.98
CA SER A 156 9.83 -10.21 4.39
C SER A 156 8.34 -10.55 4.52
N PHE A 157 7.55 -9.49 4.48
CA PHE A 157 6.10 -9.52 4.42
C PHE A 157 5.64 -8.65 3.28
N GLY A 158 4.68 -9.13 2.49
CA GLY A 158 4.12 -8.41 1.37
C GLY A 158 2.61 -8.61 1.20
N LEU A 159 1.98 -7.63 0.55
CA LEU A 159 0.61 -7.68 0.08
C LEU A 159 0.60 -7.44 -1.42
N LEU A 160 0.11 -8.43 -2.16
CA LEU A 160 -0.05 -8.37 -3.61
C LEU A 160 -1.53 -8.46 -3.97
N GLY A 161 -2.04 -7.52 -4.74
CA GLY A 161 -3.45 -7.50 -5.14
C GLY A 161 -3.68 -6.81 -6.48
N TYR A 162 -4.94 -6.52 -6.77
CA TYR A 162 -5.35 -5.78 -7.96
C TYR A 162 -6.33 -4.67 -7.59
N ASP A 163 -5.96 -3.44 -7.92
CA ASP A 163 -6.83 -2.27 -7.76
C ASP A 163 -7.82 -2.23 -8.93
N MET A 164 -9.10 -2.50 -8.65
CA MET A 164 -10.16 -2.50 -9.64
C MET A 164 -10.49 -1.11 -10.21
N HIS A 165 -10.22 -0.05 -9.44
CA HIS A 165 -10.43 1.33 -9.88
C HIS A 165 -9.28 1.80 -10.76
N ALA A 166 -8.04 1.65 -10.28
CA ALA A 166 -6.85 2.04 -11.04
C ALA A 166 -6.55 1.10 -12.22
N LYS A 167 -7.12 -0.12 -12.20
CA LYS A 167 -6.88 -1.21 -13.15
C LYS A 167 -5.41 -1.60 -13.25
N LYS A 168 -4.77 -1.75 -12.08
CA LYS A 168 -3.36 -2.09 -11.95
C LYS A 168 -3.17 -3.08 -10.80
N TYR A 169 -2.15 -3.92 -10.92
CA TYR A 169 -1.68 -4.71 -9.79
C TYR A 169 -0.98 -3.80 -8.78
N THR A 170 -1.10 -4.12 -7.50
CA THR A 170 -0.43 -3.40 -6.42
C THR A 170 0.39 -4.38 -5.61
N TRP A 171 1.61 -3.98 -5.27
CA TRP A 171 2.48 -4.77 -4.42
C TRP A 171 3.13 -3.86 -3.39
N THR A 172 2.95 -4.15 -2.11
CA THR A 172 3.66 -3.45 -1.04
C THR A 172 4.37 -4.49 -0.20
N PHE A 173 5.66 -4.28 0.09
CA PHE A 173 6.42 -5.21 0.91
C PHE A 173 7.40 -4.49 1.83
N ALA A 174 7.73 -5.14 2.95
CA ALA A 174 8.75 -4.71 3.88
C ALA A 174 9.61 -5.92 4.27
N CYS A 175 10.86 -5.68 4.67
CA CYS A 175 11.77 -6.75 5.08
C CYS A 175 12.65 -6.31 6.26
N ASN A 176 13.28 -7.28 6.93
CA ASN A 176 14.18 -7.03 8.06
C ASN A 176 15.53 -6.37 7.67
N MET A 177 15.74 -6.05 6.39
CA MET A 177 16.92 -5.33 5.89
C MET A 177 16.80 -3.80 6.03
N GLY A 178 15.63 -3.28 6.40
CA GLY A 178 15.45 -1.85 6.65
C GLY A 178 14.03 -1.46 7.05
N PRO A 179 13.85 -0.36 7.80
CA PRO A 179 12.55 0.08 8.30
C PRO A 179 11.75 0.86 7.26
N VAL A 180 11.80 0.46 5.98
CA VAL A 180 11.12 1.14 4.87
C VAL A 180 10.35 0.12 4.04
N ALA A 181 9.07 0.38 3.82
CA ALA A 181 8.26 -0.39 2.90
C ALA A 181 8.50 0.08 1.46
N SER A 182 8.55 -0.87 0.54
CA SER A 182 8.59 -0.62 -0.90
C SER A 182 7.19 -0.79 -1.47
N ASN A 183 6.88 -0.03 -2.53
CA ASN A 183 5.60 -0.08 -3.21
C ASN A 183 5.81 -0.24 -4.71
N GLY A 184 4.98 -1.05 -5.33
CA GLY A 184 5.04 -1.43 -6.73
C GLY A 184 3.68 -1.34 -7.39
N VAL A 185 3.66 -0.81 -8.60
CA VAL A 185 2.48 -0.75 -9.47
C VAL A 185 2.73 -1.65 -10.67
N GLY A 186 1.87 -2.64 -10.83
CA GLY A 186 2.07 -3.73 -11.78
C GLY A 186 1.09 -3.73 -12.94
N ARG A 187 1.55 -4.28 -14.06
CA ARG A 187 0.78 -4.53 -15.28
C ARG A 187 1.27 -5.82 -15.94
N VAL A 188 0.41 -6.42 -16.74
CA VAL A 188 0.79 -7.54 -17.59
C VAL A 188 1.36 -7.00 -18.90
N ASP A 189 2.54 -7.46 -19.31
CA ASP A 189 3.11 -7.09 -20.60
C ASP A 189 2.60 -7.98 -21.75
N ALA A 190 3.00 -7.67 -22.99
CA ALA A 190 2.57 -8.41 -24.17
C ALA A 190 3.03 -9.89 -24.17
N SER A 191 4.06 -10.24 -23.40
CA SER A 191 4.54 -11.62 -23.25
C SER A 191 3.80 -12.40 -22.15
N GLY A 192 2.92 -11.72 -21.41
CA GLY A 192 2.18 -12.29 -20.29
C GLY A 192 2.94 -12.25 -18.95
N LYS A 193 4.12 -11.62 -18.90
CA LYS A 193 4.83 -11.37 -17.63
C LYS A 193 4.10 -10.32 -16.81
N LEU A 194 4.12 -10.50 -15.50
CA LEU A 194 3.65 -9.48 -14.57
C LEU A 194 4.81 -8.57 -14.22
N VAL A 195 4.74 -7.31 -14.62
CA VAL A 195 5.82 -6.33 -14.50
C VAL A 195 5.40 -5.24 -13.53
N PHE A 196 6.17 -5.06 -12.45
CA PHE A 196 6.00 -3.97 -11.50
C PHE A 196 7.03 -2.89 -11.72
N GLU A 197 6.59 -1.65 -11.64
CA GLU A 197 7.44 -0.49 -11.41
C GLU A 197 7.34 -0.15 -9.93
N SER A 198 8.47 -0.26 -9.23
CA SER A 198 8.54 -0.18 -7.77
C SER A 198 9.43 0.97 -7.33
N THR A 199 9.14 1.56 -6.18
CA THR A 199 10.04 2.48 -5.49
C THR A 199 10.57 1.81 -4.22
N CYS A 200 11.87 1.97 -3.99
CA CYS A 200 12.52 1.50 -2.78
C CYS A 200 13.61 2.47 -2.32
N TYR A 201 13.86 2.52 -1.02
CA TYR A 201 14.95 3.33 -0.48
C TYR A 201 16.28 2.58 -0.58
N CYS A 202 17.28 3.19 -1.20
CA CYS A 202 18.62 2.65 -1.27
C CYS A 202 19.49 3.22 -0.14
N PRO A 203 19.95 2.42 0.84
CA PRO A 203 20.81 2.94 1.92
C PRO A 203 22.20 3.36 1.43
N LEU A 204 22.69 2.79 0.32
CA LEU A 204 23.99 3.17 -0.26
C LEU A 204 23.95 4.56 -0.92
N GLU A 205 22.85 4.89 -1.59
CA GLU A 205 22.68 6.19 -2.27
C GLU A 205 21.92 7.23 -1.43
N GLN A 206 21.41 6.81 -0.26
CA GLN A 206 20.62 7.64 0.65
C GLN A 206 19.43 8.37 0.00
N LYS A 207 18.79 7.70 -0.96
CA LYS A 207 17.63 8.23 -1.69
C LYS A 207 16.69 7.11 -2.13
N GLU A 208 15.49 7.50 -2.51
CA GLU A 208 14.58 6.62 -3.22
C GLU A 208 15.11 6.36 -4.63
N ILE A 209 15.07 5.08 -5.02
CA ILE A 209 15.40 4.62 -6.36
C ILE A 209 14.16 3.95 -6.95
N THR A 210 14.09 3.96 -8.28
CA THR A 210 13.09 3.20 -9.02
C THR A 210 13.66 1.85 -9.42
N ALA A 211 12.81 0.84 -9.30
CA ALA A 211 13.08 -0.52 -9.67
C ALA A 211 12.00 -1.05 -10.62
N ARG A 212 12.35 -2.08 -11.38
CA ARG A 212 11.42 -2.85 -12.20
C ARG A 212 11.53 -4.31 -11.82
N ASP A 213 10.42 -4.92 -11.43
CA ASP A 213 10.35 -6.34 -11.10
C ASP A 213 9.55 -7.07 -12.19
N GLU A 214 10.10 -8.14 -12.73
CA GLU A 214 9.47 -8.96 -13.76
C GLU A 214 9.23 -10.36 -13.23
N LEU A 215 7.95 -10.73 -13.08
CA LEU A 215 7.53 -12.07 -12.70
C LEU A 215 7.09 -12.85 -13.93
N ARG A 216 7.72 -14.01 -14.12
CA ARG A 216 7.44 -14.96 -15.19
C ARG A 216 6.99 -16.29 -14.60
N PHE A 217 5.87 -16.79 -15.10
CA PHE A 217 5.34 -18.11 -14.77
C PHE A 217 5.87 -19.14 -15.76
N GLU A 218 6.62 -20.12 -15.27
CA GLU A 218 7.14 -21.24 -16.05
C GLU A 218 6.34 -22.51 -15.68
N GLY A 219 5.15 -22.62 -16.25
CA GLY A 219 4.17 -23.63 -15.83
C GLY A 219 3.54 -23.32 -14.47
N LYS A 220 3.05 -24.35 -13.78
CA LYS A 220 2.34 -24.19 -12.49
C LYS A 220 3.25 -24.19 -11.27
N ASP A 221 4.46 -24.72 -11.42
CA ASP A 221 5.32 -25.10 -10.28
C ASP A 221 6.67 -24.39 -10.29
N LYS A 222 6.87 -23.43 -11.20
CA LYS A 222 8.07 -22.60 -11.26
C LYS A 222 7.72 -21.15 -11.57
N VAL A 223 8.24 -20.25 -10.76
CA VAL A 223 8.12 -18.80 -10.94
C VAL A 223 9.52 -18.20 -10.91
N VAL A 224 9.83 -17.35 -11.88
CA VAL A 224 11.08 -16.61 -11.94
C VAL A 224 10.77 -15.13 -11.78
N MET A 225 11.47 -14.49 -10.84
CA MET A 225 11.41 -13.05 -10.61
C MET A 225 12.77 -12.45 -10.90
N GLU A 226 12.79 -11.39 -11.70
CA GLU A 226 14.00 -10.63 -11.99
C GLU A 226 13.76 -9.17 -11.61
N SER A 227 14.63 -8.62 -10.76
CA SER A 227 14.54 -7.23 -10.30
C SER A 227 15.68 -6.42 -10.88
N TYR A 228 15.34 -5.24 -11.39
CA TYR A 228 16.23 -4.31 -12.04
C TYR A 228 16.18 -2.96 -11.32
N LYS A 229 17.33 -2.39 -10.98
CA LYS A 229 17.42 -0.98 -10.63
C LYS A 229 17.40 -0.16 -11.91
N MET A 230 16.70 0.96 -11.92
CA MET A 230 16.76 1.90 -13.04
C MET A 230 17.90 2.89 -12.80
N ASP A 231 18.97 2.78 -13.58
CA ASP A 231 20.11 3.71 -13.55
C ASP A 231 20.09 4.56 -14.82
N ASN A 232 19.88 5.88 -14.66
CA ASN A 232 19.70 6.81 -15.78
C ASN A 232 18.70 6.32 -16.86
N GLY A 233 17.60 5.70 -16.41
CA GLY A 233 16.56 5.14 -17.27
C GLY A 233 16.90 3.77 -17.89
N LYS A 234 18.07 3.21 -17.62
CA LYS A 234 18.47 1.87 -18.09
C LYS A 234 18.31 0.83 -16.98
N PRO A 235 17.70 -0.33 -17.25
CA PRO A 235 17.58 -1.40 -16.26
C PRO A 235 18.94 -2.09 -16.03
N VAL A 236 19.39 -2.12 -14.78
CA VAL A 236 20.55 -2.88 -14.31
C VAL A 236 20.04 -4.00 -13.42
N LYS A 237 20.30 -5.26 -13.78
CA LYS A 237 19.83 -6.42 -13.03
C LYS A 237 20.50 -6.46 -11.66
N MET A 238 19.68 -6.48 -10.61
CA MET A 238 20.14 -6.51 -9.21
C MET A 238 19.76 -7.80 -8.52
N MET A 239 18.68 -8.47 -8.96
CA MET A 239 18.22 -9.70 -8.33
C MET A 239 17.62 -10.67 -9.33
N GLU A 240 17.80 -11.95 -9.05
CA GLU A 240 17.07 -13.05 -9.67
C GLU A 240 16.63 -14.00 -8.57
N ILE A 241 15.35 -14.38 -8.57
CA ILE A 241 14.79 -15.41 -7.69
C ILE A 241 14.09 -16.45 -8.54
N VAL A 242 14.44 -17.71 -8.33
CA VAL A 242 13.75 -18.87 -8.91
C VAL A 242 13.04 -19.59 -7.77
N ALA A 243 11.72 -19.59 -7.80
CA ALA A 243 10.87 -20.27 -6.84
C ALA A 243 10.25 -21.52 -7.47
N ALA A 244 10.34 -22.64 -6.77
CA ALA A 244 9.72 -23.91 -7.13
C ALA A 244 8.68 -24.31 -6.08
N ARG A 245 7.51 -24.78 -6.53
CA ARG A 245 6.41 -25.16 -5.64
C ARG A 245 6.84 -26.33 -4.75
N GLN A 246 6.50 -26.28 -3.47
CA GLN A 246 6.68 -27.42 -2.57
C GLN A 246 5.67 -28.52 -2.92
N LYS A 247 6.13 -29.77 -2.97
CA LYS A 247 5.30 -30.95 -3.20
C LYS A 247 4.61 -31.40 -1.92
#